data_AF-A0A7V9BSN9-F1
#
_entry.id   AF-A0A7V9BSN9-F1
#
_cell.length_a   1.000
_cell.length_b   1.000
_cell.length_c   1.000
_cell.angle_alpha   90.00
_cell.angle_beta   90.00
_cell.angle_gamma   90.00
#
_symmetry.space_group_name_H-M   'P 1'
#
loop_
_entity.id
_entity.type
_entity.pdbx_description
1 polymer ?
#
loop_
_entity_poly.entity_id
_entity_poly.type
_entity_poly.pdbx_seq_one_letter_code
_entity_poly.pdbx_strand_id
1 'polypeptide(L)'
;MTPAPALARDHPALAGFALAYLIGFSAVAIAAGNTEGVVYLVAISLAFFGMVVVYAHVEIAPAVLWGLSIWGLLHMAGGLVHVDGEVLYGFQLIPVVLRFDQAVHAFGFGFATLAAWQGLRPWIRAERKMTGCLYFLIALMGMGVGAANEVLEFAVTRVSDSTNVGGYENTGWDLVFNTFGAITATLWIKGRESKGRGIAPRTGAIPNNAGARREYERAIRTEGSLRPPLGEARTGSGPASRGIFTETEAGRWIEPRERSPRIFTLETRSARTSPDGSVDAVPLPDSRWGDAVARHSGGAVDDPIPDEGPQEGRQRSGRRTQSRRPRWSPRDARGVPLYRTYVLCWGL
;
A
#
# COMPACT_ATOMS: atom_id res chain seq x y z
N MET A 1 13.14 -14.92 18.17
CA MET A 1 11.71 -15.30 18.26
C MET A 1 11.13 -15.21 16.87
N THR A 2 10.47 -16.26 16.38
CA THR A 2 9.74 -16.18 15.11
C THR A 2 8.60 -15.16 15.24
N PRO A 3 8.30 -14.36 14.21
CA PRO A 3 7.31 -13.28 14.28
C PRO A 3 5.85 -13.77 14.34
N ALA A 4 5.56 -14.91 13.71
CA ALA A 4 4.22 -15.50 13.66
C ALA A 4 3.57 -15.78 15.04
N PRO A 5 4.26 -16.34 16.06
CA PRO A 5 3.66 -16.54 17.37
C PRO A 5 3.29 -15.25 18.10
N ALA A 6 3.83 -14.08 17.73
CA ALA A 6 3.52 -12.83 18.41
C ALA A 6 2.11 -12.33 18.07
N LEU A 7 1.76 -12.22 16.78
CA LEU A 7 0.44 -11.72 16.35
C LEU A 7 -0.71 -12.59 16.90
N ALA A 8 -0.57 -13.92 16.80
CA ALA A 8 -1.59 -14.85 17.28
C ALA A 8 -1.74 -14.83 18.81
N ARG A 9 -0.63 -14.64 19.54
CA ARG A 9 -0.65 -14.52 21.01
C ARG A 9 -1.27 -13.20 21.46
N ASP A 10 -0.91 -12.10 20.80
CA ASP A 10 -1.34 -10.75 21.19
C ASP A 10 -2.78 -10.46 20.74
N HIS A 11 -3.23 -11.08 19.65
CA HIS A 11 -4.56 -10.92 19.06
C HIS A 11 -5.24 -12.27 18.71
N PRO A 12 -5.53 -13.12 19.70
CA PRO A 12 -6.03 -14.48 19.45
C PRO A 12 -7.39 -14.51 18.75
N ALA A 13 -8.28 -13.55 19.06
CA ALA A 13 -9.59 -13.45 18.40
C ALA A 13 -9.46 -13.12 16.90
N LEU A 14 -8.53 -12.22 16.55
CA LEU A 14 -8.25 -11.87 15.15
C LEU A 14 -7.65 -13.08 14.41
N ALA A 15 -6.68 -13.76 15.02
CA ALA A 15 -6.07 -14.96 14.44
C ALA A 15 -7.10 -16.07 14.23
N GLY A 16 -7.98 -16.30 15.23
CA GLY A 16 -9.08 -17.25 15.12
C GLY A 16 -10.06 -16.88 14.01
N PHE A 17 -10.42 -15.60 13.88
CA PHE A 17 -11.27 -15.11 12.80
C PHE A 17 -10.63 -15.33 11.41
N ALA A 18 -9.36 -14.96 11.25
CA ALA A 18 -8.62 -15.14 10.00
C ALA A 18 -8.52 -16.63 9.61
N LEU A 19 -8.15 -17.47 10.58
CA LEU A 19 -8.04 -18.90 10.37
C LEU A 19 -9.39 -19.53 10.01
N ALA A 20 -10.47 -19.12 10.67
CA ALA A 20 -11.81 -19.66 10.44
C ALA A 20 -12.26 -19.46 8.99
N TYR A 21 -12.15 -18.24 8.44
CA TYR A 21 -12.55 -18.04 7.05
C TYR A 21 -11.56 -18.64 6.06
N LEU A 22 -10.25 -18.65 6.34
CA LEU A 22 -9.27 -19.31 5.47
C LEU A 22 -9.58 -20.80 5.35
N ILE A 23 -9.81 -21.49 6.47
CA ILE A 23 -10.19 -22.91 6.46
C ILE A 23 -11.54 -23.11 5.76
N GLY A 24 -12.54 -22.30 6.10
CA GLY A 24 -13.89 -22.43 5.53
C GLY A 24 -13.89 -22.29 4.00
N PHE A 25 -13.29 -21.21 3.48
CA PHE A 25 -13.21 -20.99 2.04
C PHE A 25 -12.28 -21.98 1.33
N SER A 26 -11.19 -22.42 1.98
CA SER A 26 -10.34 -23.49 1.42
C SER A 26 -11.12 -24.78 1.25
N ALA A 27 -11.90 -25.19 2.25
CA ALA A 27 -12.71 -26.40 2.20
C ALA A 27 -13.76 -26.31 1.08
N VAL A 28 -14.42 -25.15 0.93
CA VAL A 28 -15.38 -24.90 -0.16
C VAL A 28 -14.69 -24.96 -1.53
N ALA A 29 -13.55 -24.30 -1.70
CA ALA A 29 -12.81 -24.29 -2.97
C ALA A 29 -12.36 -25.70 -3.38
N ILE A 30 -11.83 -26.48 -2.43
CA ILE A 30 -11.41 -27.87 -2.67
C ILE A 30 -12.62 -28.74 -3.02
N ALA A 31 -13.71 -28.64 -2.25
CA ALA A 31 -14.92 -29.43 -2.49
C ALA A 31 -15.56 -29.13 -3.85
N ALA A 32 -15.46 -27.88 -4.32
CA ALA A 32 -15.93 -27.45 -5.63
C ALA A 32 -14.97 -27.75 -6.77
N GLY A 33 -13.75 -28.23 -6.50
CA GLY A 33 -12.70 -28.38 -7.51
C GLY A 33 -12.27 -27.05 -8.13
N ASN A 34 -12.48 -25.92 -7.43
CA ASN A 34 -12.23 -24.58 -7.94
C ASN A 34 -10.74 -24.23 -7.80
N THR A 35 -9.99 -24.39 -8.89
CA THR A 35 -8.56 -24.07 -8.98
C THR A 35 -8.27 -22.58 -8.82
N GLU A 36 -9.17 -21.70 -9.25
CA GLU A 36 -9.04 -20.25 -9.06
C GLU A 36 -9.07 -19.89 -7.57
N GLY A 37 -9.95 -20.55 -6.82
CA GLY A 37 -10.03 -20.45 -5.36
C GLY A 37 -8.70 -20.75 -4.66
N VAL A 38 -7.95 -21.72 -5.17
CA VAL A 38 -6.62 -22.07 -4.63
C VAL A 38 -5.61 -20.94 -4.89
N VAL A 39 -5.68 -20.29 -6.05
CA VAL A 39 -4.79 -19.17 -6.36
C VAL A 39 -5.07 -17.97 -5.45
N TYR A 40 -6.34 -17.62 -5.23
CA TYR A 40 -6.72 -16.59 -4.26
C TYR A 40 -6.24 -16.90 -2.85
N LEU A 41 -6.36 -18.16 -2.44
CA LEU A 41 -5.88 -18.59 -1.12
C LEU A 41 -4.38 -18.37 -0.97
N VAL A 42 -3.59 -18.66 -2.01
CA VAL A 42 -2.13 -18.40 -2.00
C VAL A 42 -1.85 -16.90 -1.92
N ALA A 43 -2.49 -16.08 -2.76
CA ALA A 43 -2.30 -14.63 -2.77
C ALA A 43 -2.60 -14.01 -1.39
N ILE A 44 -3.74 -14.36 -0.80
CA ILE A 44 -4.14 -13.89 0.53
C ILE A 44 -3.18 -14.41 1.61
N SER A 45 -2.75 -15.66 1.53
CA SER A 45 -1.77 -16.21 2.49
C SER A 45 -0.44 -15.46 2.45
N LEU A 46 0.03 -15.07 1.26
CA LEU A 46 1.22 -14.23 1.09
C LEU A 46 1.01 -12.82 1.67
N ALA A 47 -0.15 -12.22 1.45
CA ALA A 47 -0.50 -10.93 2.05
C ALA A 47 -0.53 -11.00 3.58
N PHE A 48 -1.13 -12.05 4.16
CA PHE A 48 -1.12 -12.30 5.60
C PHE A 48 0.29 -12.49 6.14
N PHE A 49 1.12 -13.26 5.45
CA PHE A 49 2.51 -13.46 5.83
C PHE A 49 3.28 -12.13 5.84
N GLY A 50 3.15 -11.32 4.77
CA GLY A 50 3.73 -9.97 4.72
C GLY A 50 3.27 -9.11 5.89
N MET A 51 1.98 -9.18 6.23
CA MET A 51 1.43 -8.45 7.37
C MET A 51 2.01 -8.90 8.72
N VAL A 52 2.19 -10.22 8.94
CA VAL A 52 2.86 -10.76 10.13
C VAL A 52 4.29 -10.24 10.25
N VAL A 53 5.02 -10.17 9.13
CA VAL A 53 6.38 -9.62 9.09
C VAL A 53 6.36 -8.14 9.47
N VAL A 54 5.46 -7.34 8.88
CA VAL A 54 5.34 -5.91 9.22
C VAL A 54 4.96 -5.72 10.70
N TYR A 55 4.00 -6.48 11.21
CA TYR A 55 3.57 -6.42 12.61
C TYR A 55 4.70 -6.71 13.60
N ALA A 56 5.65 -7.58 13.23
CA ALA A 56 6.81 -7.88 14.07
C ALA A 56 7.79 -6.70 14.21
N HIS A 57 7.71 -5.71 13.32
CA HIS A 57 8.59 -4.54 13.28
C HIS A 57 7.86 -3.23 13.58
N VAL A 58 6.53 -3.23 13.55
CA VAL A 58 5.70 -2.03 13.64
C VAL A 58 4.51 -2.29 14.56
N GLU A 59 4.28 -1.36 15.48
CA GLU A 59 3.05 -1.35 16.26
C GLU A 59 1.87 -0.94 15.38
N ILE A 60 1.03 -1.91 15.03
CA ILE A 60 -0.19 -1.66 14.26
C ILE A 60 -1.40 -1.70 15.20
N ALA A 61 -2.22 -0.67 15.14
CA ALA A 61 -3.41 -0.54 15.96
C ALA A 61 -4.37 -1.71 15.68
N PRO A 62 -4.99 -2.32 16.71
CA PRO A 62 -5.88 -3.46 16.54
C PRO A 62 -7.02 -3.22 15.55
N ALA A 63 -7.56 -1.99 15.52
CA ALA A 63 -8.61 -1.62 14.56
C ALA A 63 -8.14 -1.71 13.09
N VAL A 64 -6.88 -1.40 12.82
CA VAL A 64 -6.29 -1.55 11.47
C VAL A 64 -6.09 -3.01 11.13
N LEU A 65 -5.65 -3.83 12.09
CA LEU A 65 -5.53 -5.28 11.91
C LEU A 65 -6.88 -5.92 11.58
N TRP A 66 -7.94 -5.56 12.30
CA TRP A 66 -9.31 -6.00 12.00
C TRP A 66 -9.77 -5.55 10.63
N GLY A 67 -9.53 -4.30 10.26
CA GLY A 67 -9.86 -3.80 8.91
C GLY A 67 -9.18 -4.59 7.80
N LEU A 68 -7.87 -4.87 7.94
CA LEU A 68 -7.11 -5.69 7.00
C LEU A 68 -7.59 -7.16 6.99
N SER A 69 -8.01 -7.71 8.12
CA SER A 69 -8.54 -9.08 8.16
C SER A 69 -9.94 -9.19 7.55
N ILE A 70 -10.80 -8.19 7.76
CA ILE A 70 -12.10 -8.09 7.08
C ILE A 70 -11.87 -7.94 5.57
N TRP A 71 -10.86 -7.16 5.16
CA TRP A 71 -10.50 -7.04 3.76
C TRP A 71 -10.11 -8.39 3.15
N GLY A 72 -9.30 -9.19 3.85
CA GLY A 72 -8.98 -10.56 3.44
C GLY A 72 -10.22 -11.47 3.34
N LEU A 73 -11.14 -11.39 4.30
CA LEU A 73 -12.42 -12.11 4.23
C LEU A 73 -13.23 -11.71 2.98
N LEU A 74 -13.34 -10.41 2.71
CA LEU A 74 -14.11 -9.90 1.57
C LEU A 74 -13.50 -10.33 0.24
N HIS A 75 -12.17 -10.39 0.11
CA HIS A 75 -11.54 -10.94 -1.09
C HIS A 75 -11.79 -12.45 -1.25
N MET A 76 -11.73 -13.24 -0.17
CA MET A 76 -12.10 -14.66 -0.25
C MET A 76 -13.55 -14.84 -0.69
N ALA A 77 -14.47 -14.04 -0.14
CA ALA A 77 -15.87 -14.05 -0.55
C ALA A 77 -16.04 -13.61 -2.00
N GLY A 78 -15.34 -12.56 -2.43
CA GLY A 78 -15.38 -12.00 -3.78
C GLY A 78 -15.11 -13.03 -4.87
N GLY A 79 -14.10 -13.88 -4.66
CA GLY A 79 -13.67 -14.88 -5.66
C GLY A 79 -14.36 -16.24 -5.56
N LEU A 80 -15.11 -16.52 -4.48
CA LEU A 80 -15.68 -17.86 -4.22
C LEU A 80 -17.19 -17.88 -4.09
N VAL A 81 -17.79 -16.80 -3.59
CA VAL A 81 -19.25 -16.68 -3.49
C VAL A 81 -19.80 -16.30 -4.86
N HIS A 82 -20.82 -17.01 -5.31
CA HIS A 82 -21.49 -16.71 -6.57
C HIS A 82 -22.86 -16.08 -6.31
N VAL A 83 -23.21 -15.05 -7.07
CA VAL A 83 -24.50 -14.38 -7.08
C VAL A 83 -24.97 -14.30 -8.53
N ASP A 84 -26.15 -14.82 -8.81
CA ASP A 84 -26.72 -14.88 -10.16
C ASP A 84 -25.82 -15.54 -11.22
N GLY A 85 -25.04 -16.54 -10.79
CA GLY A 85 -24.14 -17.31 -11.67
C GLY A 85 -22.75 -16.70 -11.87
N GLU A 86 -22.51 -15.48 -11.39
CA GLU A 86 -21.22 -14.78 -11.46
C GLU A 86 -20.54 -14.73 -10.10
N VAL A 87 -19.21 -14.60 -10.08
CA VAL A 87 -18.46 -14.38 -8.84
C VAL A 87 -18.84 -13.04 -8.21
N LEU A 88 -18.84 -12.97 -6.87
CA LEU A 88 -19.27 -11.80 -6.11
C LEU A 88 -18.51 -10.53 -6.48
N TYR A 89 -17.27 -10.61 -6.95
CA TYR A 89 -16.54 -9.46 -7.50
C TYR A 89 -17.29 -8.72 -8.62
N GLY A 90 -17.95 -9.46 -9.51
CA GLY A 90 -18.72 -8.90 -10.62
C GLY A 90 -20.03 -8.23 -10.19
N PHE A 91 -20.47 -8.45 -8.95
CA PHE A 91 -21.75 -7.94 -8.45
C PHE A 91 -21.75 -6.40 -8.42
N GLN A 92 -22.76 -5.79 -9.04
CA GLN A 92 -22.92 -4.34 -9.06
C GLN A 92 -23.67 -3.87 -7.80
N LEU A 93 -22.94 -3.28 -6.86
CA LEU A 93 -23.51 -2.63 -5.67
C LEU A 93 -24.33 -1.39 -6.05
N ILE A 94 -23.81 -0.62 -7.01
CA ILE A 94 -24.53 0.49 -7.64
C ILE A 94 -24.46 0.22 -9.14
N PRO A 95 -25.62 0.06 -9.82
CA PRO A 95 -25.65 -0.25 -11.25
C PRO A 95 -24.73 0.67 -12.05
N VAL A 96 -23.86 0.07 -12.87
CA VAL A 96 -22.88 0.72 -13.77
C VAL A 96 -21.75 1.51 -13.08
N VAL A 97 -21.91 1.87 -11.79
CA VAL A 97 -21.00 2.80 -11.11
C VAL A 97 -20.04 2.09 -10.16
N LEU A 98 -20.52 1.09 -9.41
CA LEU A 98 -19.75 0.48 -8.32
C LEU A 98 -19.95 -1.02 -8.29
N ARG A 99 -18.88 -1.76 -8.56
CA ARG A 99 -18.80 -3.21 -8.33
C ARG A 99 -18.38 -3.50 -6.89
N PHE A 100 -18.68 -4.71 -6.44
CA PHE A 100 -18.21 -5.21 -5.14
C PHE A 100 -16.69 -5.13 -5.05
N ASP A 101 -15.99 -5.55 -6.11
CA ASP A 101 -14.53 -5.51 -6.21
C ASP A 101 -13.95 -4.13 -5.91
N GLN A 102 -14.45 -3.12 -6.62
CA GLN A 102 -14.09 -1.72 -6.46
C GLN A 102 -14.31 -1.20 -5.03
N ALA A 103 -15.40 -1.62 -4.37
CA ALA A 103 -15.65 -1.25 -2.97
C ALA A 103 -14.66 -1.93 -2.01
N VAL A 104 -14.33 -3.21 -2.26
CA VAL A 104 -13.32 -3.97 -1.50
C VAL A 104 -11.94 -3.32 -1.64
N HIS A 105 -11.56 -2.90 -2.85
CA HIS A 105 -10.33 -2.17 -3.14
C HIS A 105 -10.27 -0.85 -2.35
N ALA A 106 -11.29 0.01 -2.47
CA ALA A 106 -11.32 1.26 -1.71
C ALA A 106 -11.24 1.05 -0.19
N PHE A 107 -11.96 0.06 0.35
CA PHE A 107 -11.91 -0.28 1.77
C PHE A 107 -10.51 -0.77 2.19
N GLY A 108 -9.99 -1.75 1.46
CA GLY A 108 -8.72 -2.41 1.72
C GLY A 108 -7.54 -1.47 1.68
N PHE A 109 -7.40 -0.70 0.61
CA PHE A 109 -6.29 0.24 0.46
C PHE A 109 -6.42 1.46 1.37
N GLY A 110 -7.63 1.77 1.85
CA GLY A 110 -7.80 2.67 2.99
C GLY A 110 -7.08 2.14 4.24
N PHE A 111 -7.34 0.90 4.63
CA PHE A 111 -6.67 0.29 5.78
C PHE A 111 -5.18 0.02 5.56
N ALA A 112 -4.77 -0.36 4.35
CA ALA A 112 -3.36 -0.51 3.99
C ALA A 112 -2.61 0.83 4.12
N THR A 113 -3.25 1.95 3.72
CA THR A 113 -2.70 3.30 3.91
C THR A 113 -2.54 3.66 5.38
N LEU A 114 -3.52 3.29 6.23
CA LEU A 114 -3.40 3.48 7.68
C LEU A 114 -2.25 2.65 8.28
N ALA A 115 -2.08 1.40 7.83
CA ALA A 115 -0.98 0.54 8.26
C ALA A 115 0.37 1.11 7.82
N ALA A 116 0.49 1.55 6.56
CA ALA A 116 1.68 2.20 6.01
C ALA A 116 2.04 3.47 6.79
N TRP A 117 1.04 4.28 7.14
CA TRP A 117 1.23 5.44 8.01
C TRP A 117 1.75 5.05 9.40
N GLN A 118 1.18 4.03 10.03
CA GLN A 118 1.64 3.55 11.34
C GLN A 118 3.06 2.99 11.29
N GLY A 119 3.46 2.37 10.18
CA GLY A 119 4.84 1.97 9.91
C GLY A 119 5.80 3.14 9.72
N LEU A 120 5.36 4.20 9.02
CA LEU A 120 6.20 5.37 8.76
C LEU A 120 6.32 6.30 9.98
N ARG A 121 5.25 6.43 10.77
CA ARG A 121 5.14 7.44 11.85
C ARG A 121 6.30 7.44 12.85
N PRO A 122 6.82 6.29 13.35
CA PRO A 122 7.96 6.27 14.27
C PRO A 122 9.25 6.87 13.69
N TRP A 123 9.40 6.88 12.37
CA TRP A 123 10.58 7.41 11.67
C TRP A 123 10.49 8.91 11.40
N ILE A 124 9.32 9.51 11.62
CA ILE A 124 9.14 10.95 11.50
C ILE A 124 9.45 11.59 12.85
N ARG A 125 10.38 12.55 12.85
CA ARG A 125 10.73 13.31 14.07
C ARG A 125 9.48 13.94 14.67
N ALA A 126 9.28 13.76 15.98
CA ALA A 126 8.11 14.26 16.72
C ALA A 126 7.91 15.79 16.57
N GLU A 127 9.01 16.53 16.39
CA GLU A 127 9.00 17.99 16.21
C GLU A 127 8.61 18.43 14.79
N ARG A 128 8.57 17.49 13.83
CA ARG A 128 8.29 17.80 12.44
C ARG A 128 6.78 18.01 12.27
N LYS A 129 6.40 19.24 11.92
CA LYS A 129 5.03 19.57 11.52
C LYS A 129 4.61 18.71 10.32
N MET A 130 3.42 18.11 10.41
CA MET A 130 2.77 17.47 9.27
C MET A 130 2.49 18.52 8.20
N THR A 131 3.11 18.37 7.03
CA THR A 131 2.90 19.28 5.89
C THR A 131 2.00 18.62 4.85
N GLY A 132 1.42 19.42 3.96
CA GLY A 132 0.67 18.91 2.79
C GLY A 132 1.47 17.90 1.96
N CYS A 133 2.78 18.13 1.82
CA CYS A 133 3.69 17.21 1.12
C CYS A 133 3.74 15.83 1.79
N LEU A 134 3.80 15.76 3.12
CA LEU A 134 3.83 14.47 3.80
C LEU A 134 2.49 13.72 3.68
N TYR A 135 1.35 14.41 3.75
CA TYR A 135 0.06 13.77 3.48
C TYR A 135 -0.03 13.24 2.05
N PHE A 136 0.48 13.98 1.07
CA PHE A 136 0.58 13.52 -0.31
C PHE A 136 1.44 12.25 -0.43
N LEU A 137 2.60 12.20 0.25
CA LEU A 137 3.44 10.99 0.28
C LEU A 137 2.74 9.80 0.93
N ILE A 138 1.95 10.00 1.99
CA ILE A 138 1.17 8.92 2.63
C ILE A 138 0.13 8.35 1.64
N ALA A 139 -0.57 9.22 0.89
CA ALA A 139 -1.50 8.76 -0.13
C ALA A 139 -0.77 7.95 -1.23
N LEU A 140 0.41 8.41 -1.67
CA LEU A 140 1.23 7.68 -2.64
C LEU A 140 1.72 6.32 -2.11
N MET A 141 2.04 6.20 -0.82
CA MET A 141 2.37 4.91 -0.22
C MET A 141 1.20 3.94 -0.32
N GLY A 142 -0.02 4.39 0.02
CA GLY A 142 -1.24 3.61 -0.12
C GLY A 142 -1.48 3.14 -1.56
N MET A 143 -1.38 4.06 -2.50
CA MET A 143 -1.47 3.75 -3.93
C MET A 143 -0.38 2.78 -4.41
N GLY A 144 0.83 2.87 -3.86
CA GLY A 144 1.92 1.95 -4.15
C GLY A 144 1.62 0.51 -3.70
N VAL A 145 0.98 0.35 -2.54
CA VAL A 145 0.48 -0.97 -2.11
C VAL A 145 -0.62 -1.46 -3.06
N GLY A 146 -1.51 -0.55 -3.50
CA GLY A 146 -2.48 -0.79 -4.57
C GLY A 146 -1.86 -1.34 -5.83
N ALA A 147 -0.89 -0.62 -6.40
CA ALA A 147 -0.20 -1.03 -7.61
C ALA A 147 0.51 -2.40 -7.44
N ALA A 148 1.09 -2.67 -6.27
CA ALA A 148 1.70 -3.97 -6.00
C ALA A 148 0.67 -5.12 -5.99
N ASN A 149 -0.55 -4.86 -5.52
CA ASN A 149 -1.65 -5.82 -5.60
C ASN A 149 -2.05 -6.09 -7.06
N GLU A 150 -2.21 -5.05 -7.87
CA GLU A 150 -2.52 -5.20 -9.31
C GLU A 150 -1.43 -5.99 -10.05
N VAL A 151 -0.16 -5.82 -9.67
CA VAL A 151 0.95 -6.62 -10.24
C VAL A 151 0.83 -8.09 -9.85
N LEU A 152 0.42 -8.39 -8.62
CA LEU A 152 0.20 -9.77 -8.17
C LEU A 152 -0.97 -10.40 -8.92
N GLU A 153 -2.07 -9.67 -9.07
CA GLU A 153 -3.23 -10.13 -9.84
C GLU A 153 -2.88 -10.36 -11.30
N PHE A 154 -2.17 -9.42 -11.93
CA PHE A 154 -1.65 -9.60 -13.28
C PHE A 154 -0.77 -10.86 -13.37
N ALA A 155 0.14 -11.08 -12.42
CA ALA A 155 0.97 -12.29 -12.41
C ALA A 155 0.14 -13.58 -12.30
N VAL A 156 -0.96 -13.55 -11.53
CA VAL A 156 -1.92 -14.65 -11.41
C VAL A 156 -2.62 -14.94 -12.75
N THR A 157 -3.04 -13.91 -13.49
CA THR A 157 -3.63 -14.09 -14.84
C THR A 157 -2.66 -14.72 -15.85
N ARG A 158 -1.36 -14.74 -15.54
CA ARG A 158 -0.36 -15.39 -16.39
C ARG A 158 -0.22 -16.89 -16.16
N VAL A 159 -0.77 -17.38 -15.06
CA VAL A 159 -0.69 -18.81 -14.67
C VAL A 159 -2.04 -19.51 -14.84
N SER A 160 -3.15 -18.76 -14.87
CA SER A 160 -4.50 -19.30 -15.06
C SER A 160 -5.19 -18.58 -16.22
N ASP A 161 -5.54 -19.33 -17.27
CA ASP A 161 -6.16 -18.80 -18.49
C ASP A 161 -7.65 -18.42 -18.32
N SER A 162 -8.25 -18.70 -17.15
CA SER A 162 -9.69 -18.56 -16.89
C SER A 162 -10.08 -17.45 -15.89
N THR A 163 -9.13 -16.66 -15.38
CA THR A 163 -9.46 -15.74 -14.28
C THR A 163 -10.36 -14.59 -14.75
N ASN A 164 -11.50 -14.42 -14.09
CA ASN A 164 -12.42 -13.28 -14.29
C ASN A 164 -11.92 -11.97 -13.62
N VAL A 165 -10.63 -11.91 -13.28
CA VAL A 165 -9.97 -10.78 -12.63
C VAL A 165 -8.77 -10.35 -13.47
N GLY A 166 -8.60 -9.04 -13.63
CA GLY A 166 -7.61 -8.44 -14.51
C GLY A 166 -8.18 -7.89 -15.83
N GLY A 167 -7.28 -7.51 -16.75
CA GLY A 167 -7.62 -6.76 -17.96
C GLY A 167 -7.50 -5.24 -17.75
N TYR A 168 -7.16 -4.52 -18.82
CA TYR A 168 -6.80 -3.10 -18.75
C TYR A 168 -7.87 -2.23 -18.07
N GLU A 169 -9.14 -2.47 -18.38
CA GLU A 169 -10.24 -1.69 -17.82
C GLU A 169 -10.50 -2.02 -16.34
N ASN A 170 -10.46 -3.30 -15.95
CA ASN A 170 -10.64 -3.70 -14.55
C ASN A 170 -9.53 -3.10 -13.68
N THR A 171 -8.27 -3.39 -14.03
CA THR A 171 -7.09 -2.86 -13.33
C THR A 171 -7.09 -1.33 -13.28
N GLY A 172 -7.53 -0.68 -14.36
CA GLY A 172 -7.69 0.78 -14.39
C GLY A 172 -8.67 1.28 -13.34
N TRP A 173 -9.84 0.64 -13.22
CA TRP A 173 -10.83 0.97 -12.20
C TRP A 173 -10.35 0.62 -10.79
N ASP A 174 -9.70 -0.52 -10.61
CA ASP A 174 -9.16 -0.94 -9.31
C ASP A 174 -8.17 0.09 -8.78
N LEU A 175 -7.25 0.57 -9.63
CA LEU A 175 -6.34 1.68 -9.29
C LEU A 175 -7.07 2.98 -8.92
N VAL A 176 -8.20 3.29 -9.56
CA VAL A 176 -9.03 4.45 -9.19
C VAL A 176 -9.61 4.27 -7.78
N PHE A 177 -10.13 3.09 -7.45
CA PHE A 177 -10.69 2.82 -6.13
C PHE A 177 -9.61 2.67 -5.05
N ASN A 178 -8.45 2.12 -5.37
CA ASN A 178 -7.25 2.13 -4.53
C ASN A 178 -6.88 3.57 -4.16
N THR A 179 -6.89 4.47 -5.15
CA THR A 179 -6.65 5.91 -4.96
C THR A 179 -7.69 6.54 -4.04
N PHE A 180 -8.98 6.23 -4.22
CA PHE A 180 -10.05 6.74 -3.37
C PHE A 180 -9.88 6.30 -1.90
N GLY A 181 -9.55 5.03 -1.67
CA GLY A 181 -9.23 4.49 -0.34
C GLY A 181 -8.05 5.21 0.31
N ALA A 182 -6.94 5.35 -0.43
CA ALA A 182 -5.73 5.99 0.06
C ALA A 182 -5.94 7.47 0.41
N ILE A 183 -6.67 8.23 -0.43
CA ILE A 183 -7.01 9.62 -0.16
C ILE A 183 -7.89 9.72 1.09
N THR A 184 -8.92 8.88 1.20
CA THR A 184 -9.84 8.89 2.34
C THR A 184 -9.11 8.65 3.66
N ALA A 185 -8.23 7.63 3.71
CA ALA A 185 -7.40 7.35 4.87
C ALA A 185 -6.45 8.52 5.20
N THR A 186 -5.83 9.12 4.19
CA THR A 186 -4.95 10.27 4.36
C THR A 186 -5.68 11.49 4.94
N LEU A 187 -6.89 11.78 4.45
CA LEU A 187 -7.73 12.87 4.98
C LEU A 187 -8.16 12.59 6.43
N TRP A 188 -8.45 11.33 6.75
CA TRP A 188 -8.74 10.91 8.12
C TRP A 188 -7.53 11.12 9.05
N ILE A 189 -6.32 10.74 8.61
CA ILE A 189 -5.06 10.99 9.36
C ILE A 189 -4.90 12.49 9.59
N LYS A 190 -5.03 13.30 8.54
CA LYS A 190 -4.94 14.77 8.63
C LYS A 190 -5.92 15.35 9.63
N GLY A 191 -7.17 14.87 9.62
CA GLY A 191 -8.20 15.29 10.57
C GLY A 191 -7.90 14.90 12.03
N ARG A 192 -7.27 13.75 12.26
CA ARG A 192 -6.82 13.29 13.59
C ARG A 192 -5.66 14.15 14.12
N GLU A 193 -4.64 14.39 13.30
CA GLU A 193 -3.48 15.18 13.67
C GLU A 193 -3.85 16.65 13.92
N SER A 194 -4.73 17.24 13.11
CA SER A 194 -5.18 18.64 13.27
C SER A 194 -5.94 18.89 14.57
N LYS A 195 -6.64 17.87 15.10
CA LYS A 195 -7.45 17.98 16.33
C LYS A 195 -6.62 17.80 17.60
N GLY A 196 -5.29 17.69 17.52
CA GLY A 196 -4.45 17.38 18.68
C GLY A 196 -4.76 16.01 19.30
N ARG A 197 -5.62 15.20 18.65
CA ARG A 197 -5.84 13.79 18.97
C ARG A 197 -4.71 12.94 18.39
N GLY A 198 -3.49 13.47 18.45
CA GLY A 198 -2.29 12.71 18.22
C GLY A 198 -2.44 11.46 19.06
N ILE A 199 -2.41 10.30 18.42
CA ILE A 199 -2.45 9.02 19.12
C ILE A 199 -1.32 9.12 20.13
N ALA A 200 -1.68 9.29 21.41
CA ALA A 200 -0.73 9.58 22.46
C ALA A 200 0.40 8.56 22.35
N PRO A 201 1.68 8.98 22.33
CA PRO A 201 2.76 8.02 22.37
C PRO A 201 2.50 7.15 23.59
N ARG A 202 2.19 5.87 23.39
CA ARG A 202 2.03 4.95 24.50
C ARG A 202 3.36 4.95 25.25
N THR A 203 3.27 5.26 26.54
CA THR A 203 4.32 5.19 27.54
C THR A 203 5.18 3.94 27.31
N GLY A 204 6.37 4.11 26.76
CA GLY A 204 7.29 3.00 26.45
C GLY A 204 8.25 3.28 25.30
N ALA A 205 7.92 4.18 24.36
CA ALA A 205 8.87 4.60 23.34
C ALA A 205 10.01 5.42 23.99
N ILE A 206 11.21 4.82 24.10
CA ILE A 206 12.41 5.53 24.54
C ILE A 206 12.60 6.73 23.59
N PRO A 207 12.68 7.96 24.11
CA PRO A 207 12.83 9.13 23.25
C PRO A 207 14.07 9.01 22.36
N ASN A 208 13.91 9.18 21.04
CA ASN A 208 15.00 9.06 20.05
C ASN A 208 15.88 10.32 19.96
N ASN A 209 15.69 11.31 20.84
CA ASN A 209 16.63 12.41 20.97
C ASN A 209 17.49 12.19 22.22
N ALA A 210 18.79 12.48 22.11
CA ALA A 210 19.75 12.20 23.17
C ALA A 210 19.49 13.02 24.45
N GLY A 211 18.71 14.11 24.37
CA GLY A 211 18.30 14.91 25.53
C GLY A 211 17.22 14.22 26.34
N ALA A 212 16.11 13.88 25.71
CA ALA A 212 14.98 13.20 26.29
C ALA A 212 15.31 11.75 26.69
N ARG A 213 16.25 11.09 26.00
CA ARG A 213 16.81 9.80 26.47
C ARG A 213 17.59 9.98 27.77
N ARG A 214 18.42 11.01 27.88
CA ARG A 214 19.16 11.33 29.12
C ARG A 214 18.22 11.72 30.25
N GLU A 215 17.13 12.42 29.96
CA GLU A 215 16.12 12.81 30.93
C GLU A 215 15.29 11.62 31.40
N TYR A 216 14.88 10.73 30.50
CA TYR A 216 14.23 9.46 30.81
C TYR A 216 15.14 8.53 31.63
N GLU A 217 16.40 8.39 31.24
CA GLU A 217 17.41 7.62 31.99
C GLU A 217 17.77 8.27 33.34
N ARG A 218 17.62 9.59 33.48
CA ARG A 218 17.79 10.30 34.75
C ARG A 218 16.56 10.10 35.65
N ALA A 219 15.36 10.16 35.10
CA ALA A 219 14.11 9.86 35.82
C ALA A 219 14.14 8.44 36.39
N ILE A 220 14.50 7.43 35.59
CA ILE A 220 14.66 6.04 36.05
C ILE A 220 15.75 5.89 37.12
N ARG A 221 16.83 6.67 37.05
CA ARG A 221 17.92 6.62 38.04
C ARG A 221 17.59 7.34 39.35
N THR A 222 16.83 8.42 39.28
CA THR A 222 16.54 9.28 40.44
C THR A 222 15.33 8.74 41.22
N GLU A 223 14.36 8.15 40.52
CA GLU A 223 13.22 7.46 41.10
C GLU A 223 13.45 5.95 41.05
N GLY A 224 14.26 5.45 41.99
CA GLY A 224 14.54 4.02 42.10
C GLY A 224 13.25 3.20 42.08
N SER A 225 13.06 2.39 41.04
CA SER A 225 12.04 1.35 40.92
C SER A 225 10.58 1.83 40.97
N LEU A 226 10.11 2.52 39.92
CA LEU A 226 8.71 2.37 39.51
C LEU A 226 8.56 1.08 38.68
N ARG A 227 8.29 -0.03 39.39
CA ARG A 227 7.54 -1.12 38.75
C ARG A 227 6.19 -0.53 38.29
N PRO A 228 5.72 -0.77 37.06
CA PRO A 228 4.36 -0.38 36.69
C PRO A 228 3.38 -1.05 37.66
N PRO A 229 2.25 -0.40 38.02
CA PRO A 229 1.27 -1.02 38.89
C PRO A 229 0.71 -2.24 38.17
N LEU A 230 1.19 -3.43 38.54
CA LEU A 230 0.47 -4.66 38.30
C LEU A 230 -0.81 -4.54 39.12
N GLY A 231 -1.95 -4.58 38.43
CA GLY A 231 -3.27 -4.57 39.06
C GLY A 231 -3.33 -5.59 40.20
N GLU A 232 -3.92 -5.15 41.30
CA GLU A 232 -4.12 -5.93 42.53
C GLU A 232 -4.77 -7.28 42.22
N ALA A 233 -4.00 -8.35 42.33
CA ALA A 233 -4.54 -9.68 42.59
C ALA A 233 -4.51 -9.89 44.10
N ARG A 234 -5.69 -9.78 44.74
CA ARG A 234 -5.93 -10.29 46.08
C ARG A 234 -5.70 -11.81 46.07
N THR A 235 -4.70 -12.31 46.80
CA THR A 235 -4.77 -13.62 47.45
C THR A 235 -3.83 -13.72 48.65
N GLY A 236 -4.41 -14.02 49.81
CA GLY A 236 -3.97 -15.10 50.71
C GLY A 236 -2.55 -15.07 51.30
N SER A 237 -2.49 -14.80 52.60
CA SER A 237 -1.41 -15.10 53.54
C SER A 237 -0.92 -16.56 53.54
N GLY A 238 0.41 -16.77 53.55
CA GLY A 238 1.07 -18.05 53.88
C GLY A 238 2.61 -17.91 53.93
N PRO A 239 3.34 -18.58 54.86
CA PRO A 239 4.65 -18.09 55.32
C PRO A 239 5.88 -18.69 54.62
N ALA A 240 6.87 -17.81 54.46
CA ALA A 240 8.32 -17.99 54.58
C ALA A 240 9.00 -19.27 54.02
N SER A 241 9.86 -19.07 53.03
CA SER A 241 11.13 -19.79 52.94
C SER A 241 12.25 -18.87 52.42
N ARG A 242 13.35 -18.86 53.18
CA ARG A 242 14.59 -18.13 52.90
C ARG A 242 15.30 -18.80 51.72
N GLY A 243 15.74 -18.00 50.75
CA GLY A 243 16.63 -18.41 49.67
C GLY A 243 17.71 -17.34 49.48
N ILE A 244 18.93 -17.70 49.87
CA ILE A 244 20.18 -16.97 49.72
C ILE A 244 20.49 -16.84 48.23
N PHE A 245 20.74 -15.63 47.73
CA PHE A 245 21.47 -15.42 46.48
C PHE A 245 22.63 -14.47 46.72
N THR A 246 23.81 -15.01 46.47
CA THR A 246 25.11 -14.36 46.52
C THR A 246 25.29 -13.40 45.36
N GLU A 247 25.84 -12.25 45.71
CA GLU A 247 26.38 -11.17 44.90
C GLU A 247 27.58 -11.68 44.06
N THR A 248 27.57 -11.44 42.74
CA THR A 248 28.76 -11.55 41.88
C THR A 248 28.85 -10.39 40.89
N GLU A 249 29.80 -9.51 41.20
CA GLU A 249 30.77 -8.82 40.34
C GLU A 249 30.39 -8.33 38.92
N ALA A 250 30.34 -6.99 38.82
CA ALA A 250 31.21 -6.16 37.98
C ALA A 250 31.52 -6.58 36.51
N GLY A 251 30.82 -5.90 35.60
CA GLY A 251 31.48 -4.90 34.73
C GLY A 251 32.43 -5.37 33.62
N ARG A 252 31.92 -5.43 32.39
CA ARG A 252 32.60 -4.90 31.19
C ARG A 252 31.61 -4.77 30.02
N TRP A 253 31.19 -3.54 29.73
CA TRP A 253 30.49 -3.22 28.49
C TRP A 253 31.52 -3.02 27.38
N ILE A 254 31.44 -3.84 26.33
CA ILE A 254 32.21 -3.67 25.10
C ILE A 254 31.42 -2.71 24.21
N GLU A 255 31.99 -1.54 23.91
CA GLU A 255 31.43 -0.60 22.94
C GLU A 255 31.35 -1.26 21.55
N PRO A 256 30.21 -1.16 20.83
CA PRO A 256 30.16 -1.53 19.43
C PRO A 256 30.96 -0.50 18.62
N ARG A 257 32.06 -0.93 17.99
CA ARG A 257 32.76 -0.13 16.98
C ARG A 257 31.78 0.25 15.87
N GLU A 258 31.52 1.54 15.72
CA GLU A 258 30.87 2.12 14.53
C GLU A 258 31.67 1.71 13.29
N ARG A 259 31.11 0.81 12.47
CA ARG A 259 31.56 0.62 11.10
C ARG A 259 30.78 1.60 10.24
N SER A 260 31.44 2.66 9.82
CA SER A 260 30.94 3.56 8.77
C SER A 260 30.58 2.74 7.53
N PRO A 261 29.41 2.95 6.90
CA PRO A 261 29.10 2.29 5.64
C PRO A 261 30.09 2.77 4.58
N ARG A 262 30.82 1.82 3.99
CA ARG A 262 31.60 2.06 2.77
C ARG A 262 30.60 2.38 1.66
N ILE A 263 30.61 3.63 1.21
CA ILE A 263 29.95 4.05 -0.02
C ILE A 263 30.63 3.29 -1.16
N PHE A 264 29.91 2.37 -1.79
CA PHE A 264 30.31 1.81 -3.07
C PHE A 264 30.04 2.86 -4.14
N THR A 265 31.10 3.49 -4.64
CA THR A 265 31.06 4.25 -5.89
C THR A 265 30.89 3.25 -7.03
N LEU A 266 29.69 3.17 -7.61
CA LEU A 266 29.48 2.54 -8.90
C LEU A 266 30.14 3.44 -9.95
N GLU A 267 31.29 3.03 -10.47
CA GLU A 267 31.82 3.56 -11.72
C GLU A 267 30.83 3.24 -12.84
N THR A 268 30.12 4.27 -13.31
CA THR A 268 29.39 4.19 -14.56
C THR A 268 30.40 4.04 -15.69
N ARG A 269 30.50 2.85 -16.28
CA ARG A 269 31.17 2.66 -17.58
C ARG A 269 30.47 3.56 -18.60
N SER A 270 31.16 4.60 -19.03
CA SER A 270 30.78 5.40 -20.20
C SER A 270 30.71 4.49 -21.42
N ALA A 271 29.60 4.55 -22.14
CA ALA A 271 29.45 3.93 -23.45
C ALA A 271 30.61 4.37 -24.37
N ARG A 272 31.28 3.40 -25.01
CA ARG A 272 32.22 3.70 -26.09
C ARG A 272 31.42 4.21 -27.28
N THR A 273 31.66 5.44 -27.67
CA THR A 273 31.31 5.96 -28.99
C THR A 273 32.29 5.37 -30.01
N SER A 274 31.75 4.79 -31.09
CA SER A 274 32.54 4.40 -32.27
C SER A 274 33.16 5.65 -32.93
N PRO A 275 34.36 5.55 -33.54
CA PRO A 275 35.09 6.71 -34.08
C PRO A 275 34.39 7.47 -35.21
N ASP A 276 33.31 6.93 -35.76
CA ASP A 276 32.56 7.44 -36.91
C ASP A 276 31.26 8.19 -36.53
N GLY A 277 30.92 8.25 -35.23
CA GLY A 277 29.74 8.97 -34.75
C GLY A 277 28.40 8.33 -35.13
N SER A 278 28.38 7.07 -35.58
CA SER A 278 27.14 6.35 -35.85
C SER A 278 26.59 5.72 -34.57
N VAL A 279 25.28 5.82 -34.38
CA VAL A 279 24.55 5.13 -33.30
C VAL A 279 23.96 3.87 -33.93
N ASP A 280 24.42 2.70 -33.48
CA ASP A 280 23.85 1.42 -33.90
C ASP A 280 22.37 1.38 -33.50
N ALA A 281 21.49 1.44 -34.50
CA ALA A 281 20.05 1.28 -34.30
C ALA A 281 19.78 -0.18 -33.92
N VAL A 282 19.36 -0.40 -32.67
CA VAL A 282 18.79 -1.67 -32.23
C VAL A 282 17.53 -1.93 -33.06
N PRO A 283 17.42 -3.06 -33.80
CA PRO A 283 16.22 -3.37 -34.56
C PRO A 283 15.04 -3.53 -33.60
N LEU A 284 13.95 -2.79 -33.83
CA LEU A 284 12.68 -3.07 -33.18
C LEU A 284 12.14 -4.42 -33.68
N PRO A 285 11.65 -5.31 -32.80
CA PRO A 285 11.06 -6.56 -33.24
C PRO A 285 9.77 -6.30 -34.05
N ASP A 286 9.61 -7.06 -35.14
CA ASP A 286 8.47 -7.03 -36.06
C ASP A 286 7.13 -6.99 -35.32
N SER A 287 6.36 -5.92 -35.52
CA SER A 287 5.01 -5.75 -34.99
C SER A 287 3.99 -6.57 -35.78
N ARG A 288 3.97 -7.89 -35.58
CA ARG A 288 2.88 -8.79 -36.02
C ARG A 288 1.60 -8.67 -35.16
N TRP A 289 1.24 -7.46 -34.74
CA TRP A 289 0.02 -7.20 -33.96
C TRP A 289 -1.13 -6.61 -34.80
N GLY A 290 -0.89 -6.24 -36.06
CA GLY A 290 -1.93 -5.70 -36.96
C GLY A 290 -2.90 -6.74 -37.52
N ASP A 291 -2.51 -8.01 -37.62
CA ASP A 291 -3.27 -9.02 -38.38
C ASP A 291 -4.25 -9.86 -37.53
N ALA A 292 -4.24 -9.69 -36.21
CA ALA A 292 -5.09 -10.44 -35.28
C ALA A 292 -6.46 -9.79 -35.03
N VAL A 293 -6.62 -8.49 -35.32
CA VAL A 293 -7.90 -7.78 -35.14
C VAL A 293 -8.80 -7.88 -36.37
N ALA A 294 -8.27 -8.25 -37.54
CA ALA A 294 -9.04 -8.36 -38.78
C ALA A 294 -9.75 -9.71 -38.99
N ARG A 295 -9.60 -10.70 -38.08
CA ARG A 295 -10.14 -12.07 -38.27
C ARG A 295 -11.32 -12.44 -37.37
N HIS A 296 -11.90 -11.51 -36.62
CA HIS A 296 -13.03 -11.79 -35.71
C HIS A 296 -14.31 -10.99 -35.98
N SER A 297 -14.44 -10.37 -37.15
CA SER A 297 -15.66 -9.65 -37.57
C SER A 297 -16.29 -10.23 -38.84
N GLY A 298 -16.28 -11.57 -38.99
CA GLY A 298 -16.94 -12.28 -40.07
C GLY A 298 -18.23 -12.95 -39.59
N GLY A 299 -19.26 -12.16 -39.31
CA GLY A 299 -20.63 -12.62 -39.05
C GLY A 299 -21.59 -11.84 -39.94
N ALA A 300 -22.11 -12.51 -40.97
CA ALA A 300 -23.03 -11.94 -41.96
C ALA A 300 -24.39 -11.59 -41.32
N VAL A 301 -24.83 -10.34 -41.53
CA VAL A 301 -26.23 -9.94 -41.46
C VAL A 301 -26.46 -9.03 -42.67
N ASP A 302 -27.10 -9.60 -43.69
CA ASP A 302 -27.65 -8.86 -44.82
C ASP A 302 -28.97 -8.24 -44.39
N ASP A 303 -29.02 -6.90 -44.28
CA ASP A 303 -30.26 -6.14 -44.41
C ASP A 303 -29.94 -4.76 -45.04
N PRO A 304 -30.72 -4.30 -46.04
CA PRO A 304 -30.40 -3.10 -46.81
C PRO A 304 -30.88 -1.82 -46.11
N ILE A 305 -29.96 -0.87 -45.91
CA ILE A 305 -30.27 0.51 -45.50
C ILE A 305 -30.69 1.32 -46.74
N PRO A 306 -31.78 2.09 -46.70
CA PRO A 306 -32.21 2.91 -47.83
C PRO A 306 -31.40 4.20 -47.96
N ASP A 307 -31.23 4.60 -49.22
CA ASP A 307 -30.64 5.85 -49.74
C ASP A 307 -31.12 7.10 -48.98
N GLU A 308 -30.17 7.85 -48.40
CA GLU A 308 -30.37 9.25 -48.04
C GLU A 308 -29.52 10.15 -48.96
N GLY A 309 -30.22 11.02 -49.68
CA GLY A 309 -29.68 11.93 -50.69
C GLY A 309 -28.83 13.08 -50.15
N PRO A 310 -28.39 13.98 -51.04
CA PRO A 310 -27.28 14.90 -50.78
C PRO A 310 -27.74 16.13 -50.00
N GLN A 311 -27.12 16.41 -48.85
CA GLN A 311 -27.23 17.72 -48.20
C GLN A 311 -26.09 18.66 -48.60
N GLU A 312 -26.54 19.79 -49.16
CA GLU A 312 -25.77 20.91 -49.64
C GLU A 312 -25.03 21.67 -48.54
N GLY A 313 -24.04 22.43 -48.98
CA GLY A 313 -23.06 23.10 -48.16
C GLY A 313 -23.60 24.25 -47.30
N ARG A 314 -22.82 24.56 -46.26
CA ARG A 314 -22.77 25.90 -45.68
C ARG A 314 -21.36 26.24 -45.22
N GLN A 315 -20.70 27.05 -46.04
CA GLN A 315 -19.59 27.90 -45.61
C GLN A 315 -20.10 28.88 -44.55
N ARG A 316 -19.41 28.97 -43.40
CA ARG A 316 -19.39 30.18 -42.58
C ARG A 316 -17.98 30.48 -42.11
N SER A 317 -17.50 31.61 -42.63
CA SER A 317 -16.37 32.39 -42.15
C SER A 317 -16.67 33.02 -40.78
N GLY A 318 -15.63 33.30 -39.99
CA GLY A 318 -15.77 34.31 -38.94
C GLY A 318 -14.86 34.23 -37.73
N ARG A 319 -13.82 35.08 -37.77
CA ARG A 319 -13.21 35.83 -36.64
C ARG A 319 -12.41 35.11 -35.56
N ARG A 320 -11.08 35.31 -35.71
CA ARG A 320 -10.08 35.49 -34.64
C ARG A 320 -10.56 36.41 -33.52
N THR A 321 -10.38 35.96 -32.29
CA THR A 321 -10.13 36.82 -31.12
C THR A 321 -8.90 36.30 -30.37
N GLN A 322 -7.76 36.97 -30.57
CA GLN A 322 -6.56 36.79 -29.74
C GLN A 322 -6.82 37.42 -28.37
N SER A 323 -7.01 36.59 -27.33
CA SER A 323 -6.98 37.06 -25.95
C SER A 323 -5.52 37.17 -25.48
N ARG A 324 -5.05 38.40 -25.26
CA ARG A 324 -3.80 38.69 -24.56
C ARG A 324 -3.98 38.31 -23.09
N ARG A 325 -3.36 37.22 -22.64
CA ARG A 325 -3.19 36.93 -21.20
C ARG A 325 -1.95 37.66 -20.67
N PRO A 326 -2.01 38.32 -19.49
CA PRO A 326 -0.83 38.89 -18.86
C PRO A 326 0.06 37.76 -18.32
N ARG A 327 1.32 37.75 -18.75
CA ARG A 327 2.34 36.81 -18.32
C ARG A 327 2.97 37.31 -17.01
N TRP A 328 2.37 36.96 -15.87
CA TRP A 328 2.99 37.13 -14.55
C TRP A 328 3.93 35.96 -14.29
N SER A 329 5.23 36.22 -14.15
CA SER A 329 6.21 35.23 -13.68
C SER A 329 6.73 35.66 -12.30
N PRO A 330 6.59 34.82 -11.26
CA PRO A 330 7.21 35.09 -9.97
C PRO A 330 8.74 35.02 -10.10
N ARG A 331 9.43 36.03 -9.58
CA ARG A 331 10.89 36.06 -9.40
C ARG A 331 11.19 35.98 -7.91
N ASP A 332 12.30 35.36 -7.54
CA ASP A 332 12.79 35.41 -6.16
C ASP A 332 13.35 36.80 -5.82
N ALA A 333 13.72 37.02 -4.55
CA ALA A 333 14.30 38.28 -4.06
C ALA A 333 15.63 38.67 -4.76
N ARG A 334 16.18 37.83 -5.63
CA ARG A 334 17.41 38.06 -6.41
C ARG A 334 17.13 38.17 -7.91
N GLY A 335 15.86 38.25 -8.32
CA GLY A 335 15.47 38.48 -9.71
C GLY A 335 15.59 37.27 -10.62
N VAL A 336 15.81 36.06 -10.09
CA VAL A 336 15.98 34.84 -10.88
C VAL A 336 14.61 34.24 -11.24
N PRO A 337 14.37 33.86 -12.51
CA PRO A 337 13.13 33.20 -12.90
C PRO A 337 13.01 31.80 -12.29
N LEU A 338 11.89 31.51 -11.60
CA LEU A 338 11.65 30.26 -10.87
C LEU A 338 11.50 28.98 -11.74
N TYR A 339 11.67 29.05 -13.06
CA TYR A 339 11.43 27.90 -13.96
C TYR A 339 12.66 27.01 -14.23
N ARG A 340 13.73 27.08 -13.42
CA ARG A 340 14.99 26.38 -13.72
C ARG A 340 15.44 25.30 -12.73
N THR A 341 14.53 24.63 -12.02
CA THR A 341 14.93 23.49 -11.15
C THR A 341 13.96 22.29 -11.14
N TYR A 342 13.00 22.19 -12.06
CA TYR A 342 12.17 20.98 -12.19
C TYR A 342 11.94 20.61 -13.65
N VAL A 343 13.01 20.22 -14.33
CA VAL A 343 12.97 19.35 -15.51
C VAL A 343 14.18 18.44 -15.44
N LEU A 344 14.00 17.30 -14.78
CA LEU A 344 14.73 16.04 -15.01
C LEU A 344 13.81 14.95 -14.45
N CYS A 345 12.71 14.74 -15.17
CA CYS A 345 11.93 13.52 -15.12
C CYS A 345 12.43 12.62 -16.26
N TRP A 346 12.49 11.32 -15.98
CA TRP A 346 12.02 10.28 -16.89
C TRP A 346 12.77 10.12 -18.22
N GLY A 347 13.63 9.12 -18.25
CA GLY A 347 14.22 8.55 -19.43
C GLY A 347 15.00 7.30 -19.05
N LEU A 348 14.30 6.16 -19.00
CA LEU A 348 14.72 4.80 -19.34
C LEU A 348 13.62 3.81 -18.95
#